data_AF-A0A0L6WF66-F1
#
_entry.id   AF-A0A0L6WF66-F1
#
_cell.length_a   1.000
_cell.length_b   1.000
_cell.length_c   1.000
_cell.angle_alpha   90.00
_cell.angle_beta   90.00
_cell.angle_gamma   90.00
#
_symmetry.space_group_name_H-M   'P 1'
#
loop_
_entity.id
_entity.type
_entity.pdbx_description
1 polymer ?
#
loop_
_entity_poly.entity_id
_entity_poly.type
_entity_poly.pdbx_seq_one_letter_code
_entity_poly.pdbx_strand_id
1 'polypeptide(L)'
;MSGQSSKRLHSSEPQESVKRPNQEQDSQPVPQLEKAQELFRRERKSKLYNKLLDLIRRRASPQESQACYSSIFKELAQIIVGRDDIPVPPSASHLWTFLNLCNPNLEREEWEFSMEALIKYIKTEDEKKPTLQTPASKSEPAIKESVKTAWKTAYVGNAHELLKGAMNAMYQNSFEKPYANFCAIIQGSGTGKSRLVDKVADSVFMIPMVLRPTGDRSGFPQGDMANGQPLLRFFCTKTTKETSELHVQRRYLLFLLKIIAFVDNWINLWKRSGLGIERVAADWKEYLGPPLSPERLKMYTTAIDPSPLRGFEDISDERVEFDHLRNRGSLILATTSKLMADVNSSEDIH
;
A
#
# COMPACT_ATOMS: atom_id res chain seq x y z
N MET A 1 -39.41 -45.18 -33.62
CA MET A 1 -39.36 -45.21 -35.10
C MET A 1 -40.47 -44.31 -35.62
N SER A 2 -40.17 -43.50 -36.65
CA SER A 2 -41.03 -42.51 -37.32
C SER A 2 -41.36 -41.24 -36.49
N GLY A 3 -41.11 -39.99 -36.91
CA GLY A 3 -40.63 -39.45 -38.18
C GLY A 3 -41.51 -38.29 -38.68
N GLN A 4 -40.97 -37.06 -38.67
CA GLN A 4 -41.39 -35.84 -39.41
C GLN A 4 -42.73 -35.18 -38.96
N SER A 5 -42.92 -33.85 -38.96
CA SER A 5 -42.47 -32.84 -39.92
C SER A 5 -42.46 -31.41 -39.35
N SER A 6 -41.57 -30.62 -39.96
CA SER A 6 -41.23 -29.21 -39.83
C SER A 6 -42.37 -28.22 -40.09
N LYS A 7 -42.43 -27.12 -39.32
CA LYS A 7 -42.80 -25.79 -39.84
C LYS A 7 -41.95 -24.70 -39.16
N ARG A 8 -40.98 -24.20 -39.92
CA ARG A 8 -40.26 -22.94 -39.71
C ARG A 8 -41.20 -21.78 -40.04
N LEU A 9 -41.20 -20.74 -39.21
CA LEU A 9 -41.54 -19.38 -39.62
C LEU A 9 -40.32 -18.51 -39.33
N HIS A 10 -39.64 -18.12 -40.40
CA HIS A 10 -38.69 -17.01 -40.42
C HIS A 10 -39.51 -15.70 -40.46
N SER A 11 -39.25 -14.77 -39.55
CA SER A 11 -39.39 -13.35 -39.86
C SER A 11 -38.04 -12.67 -39.69
N SER A 12 -37.69 -11.95 -40.74
CA SER A 12 -36.49 -11.18 -41.02
C SER A 12 -36.20 -10.08 -40.00
N GLU A 13 -34.92 -9.93 -39.66
CA GLU A 13 -34.30 -8.83 -38.93
C GLU A 13 -34.53 -7.45 -39.61
N PRO A 14 -34.23 -6.36 -38.89
CA PRO A 14 -33.01 -5.65 -39.26
C PRO A 14 -32.02 -5.57 -38.09
N GLN A 15 -30.84 -6.16 -38.29
CA GLN A 15 -29.65 -5.92 -37.46
C GLN A 15 -29.20 -4.48 -37.69
N GLU A 16 -29.50 -3.60 -36.74
CA GLU A 16 -28.69 -2.42 -36.55
C GLU A 16 -27.31 -2.87 -36.06
N SER A 17 -26.33 -2.72 -36.94
CA SER A 17 -24.91 -2.94 -36.68
C SER A 17 -24.42 -1.96 -35.63
N VAL A 18 -24.55 -2.32 -34.35
CA VAL A 18 -23.82 -1.64 -33.27
C VAL A 18 -22.35 -2.01 -33.43
N LYS A 19 -21.59 -1.07 -34.02
CA LYS A 19 -20.12 -1.07 -33.97
C LYS A 19 -19.71 -1.22 -32.50
N ARG A 20 -19.15 -2.38 -32.15
CA ARG A 20 -18.43 -2.55 -30.88
C ARG A 20 -17.28 -1.53 -30.87
N PRO A 21 -17.21 -0.62 -29.89
CA PRO A 21 -16.01 0.15 -29.66
C PRO A 21 -14.89 -0.83 -29.29
N ASN A 22 -13.73 -0.62 -29.92
CA ASN A 22 -12.50 -1.36 -29.70
C ASN A 22 -12.32 -1.74 -28.22
N GLN A 23 -12.10 -3.02 -27.97
CA GLN A 23 -11.29 -3.43 -26.82
C GLN A 23 -9.90 -2.86 -27.05
N GLU A 24 -9.68 -1.62 -26.60
CA GLU A 24 -8.37 -1.21 -26.15
C GLU A 24 -8.03 -2.13 -24.97
N GLN A 25 -7.27 -3.19 -25.28
CA GLN A 25 -6.43 -3.85 -24.30
C GLN A 25 -5.43 -2.81 -23.83
N ASP A 26 -5.84 -2.03 -22.84
CA ASP A 26 -4.95 -1.27 -22.00
C ASP A 26 -4.07 -2.29 -21.28
N SER A 27 -2.95 -2.58 -21.93
CA SER A 27 -1.88 -3.43 -21.46
C SER A 27 -1.20 -2.65 -20.35
N GLN A 28 -1.81 -2.62 -19.17
CA GLN A 28 -1.18 -2.00 -18.00
C GLN A 28 0.19 -2.66 -17.81
N PRO A 29 1.27 -1.89 -17.59
CA PRO A 29 2.56 -2.48 -17.29
C PRO A 29 2.44 -3.18 -15.94
N VAL A 30 2.41 -4.50 -16.00
CA VAL A 30 2.37 -5.40 -14.86
C VAL A 30 3.46 -4.96 -13.87
N PRO A 31 3.17 -4.74 -12.57
CA PRO A 31 4.03 -4.10 -11.55
C PRO A 31 5.50 -4.56 -11.47
N GLN A 32 5.84 -5.71 -12.04
CA GLN A 32 7.20 -6.23 -12.13
C GLN A 32 8.03 -5.64 -13.27
N LEU A 33 7.42 -5.17 -14.37
CA LEU A 33 8.12 -4.46 -15.44
C LEU A 33 8.57 -3.08 -14.93
N GLU A 34 7.69 -2.36 -14.23
CA GLU A 34 8.04 -1.12 -13.54
C GLU A 34 9.10 -1.36 -12.46
N LYS A 35 9.03 -2.49 -11.74
CA LYS A 35 10.06 -2.89 -10.77
C LYS A 35 11.41 -3.14 -11.44
N ALA A 36 11.45 -3.85 -12.57
CA ALA A 36 12.66 -4.06 -13.34
C ALA A 36 13.23 -2.72 -13.84
N GLN A 37 12.37 -1.85 -14.39
CA GLN A 37 12.74 -0.52 -14.86
C GLN A 37 13.30 0.38 -13.74
N GLU A 38 12.72 0.35 -12.54
CA GLU A 38 13.23 1.11 -11.40
C GLU A 38 14.54 0.54 -10.86
N LEU A 39 14.70 -0.79 -10.85
CA LEU A 39 15.99 -1.44 -10.57
C LEU A 39 17.05 -1.00 -11.58
N PHE A 40 16.74 -1.00 -12.88
CA PHE A 40 17.64 -0.50 -13.92
C PHE A 40 18.00 0.98 -13.74
N ARG A 41 17.03 1.82 -13.34
CA ARG A 41 17.26 3.25 -13.07
C ARG A 41 18.19 3.46 -11.88
N ARG A 42 18.02 2.68 -10.82
CA ARG A 42 18.87 2.74 -9.61
C ARG A 42 20.31 2.34 -9.92
N GLU A 43 20.51 1.26 -10.68
CA GLU A 43 21.86 0.77 -10.98
C GLU A 43 22.63 1.67 -11.95
N ARG A 44 21.91 2.40 -12.81
CA ARG A 44 22.52 3.44 -13.66
C ARG A 44 23.15 4.55 -12.83
N LYS A 45 22.51 4.96 -11.72
CA LYS A 45 23.04 6.00 -10.82
C LYS A 45 24.21 5.51 -9.98
N SER A 46 24.22 4.23 -9.60
CA SER A 46 25.29 3.65 -8.77
C SER A 46 26.59 3.37 -9.55
N LYS A 47 26.57 3.51 -10.89
CA LYS A 47 27.69 3.14 -11.79
C LYS A 47 28.14 1.69 -11.62
N LEU A 48 27.34 0.82 -11.00
CA LEU A 48 27.67 -0.60 -10.76
C LEU A 48 27.98 -1.32 -12.08
N TYR A 49 27.28 -0.92 -13.14
CA TYR A 49 27.49 -1.36 -14.51
C TYR A 49 28.96 -1.22 -14.98
N ASN A 50 29.56 -0.05 -14.77
CA ASN A 50 30.93 0.23 -15.19
C ASN A 50 31.93 -0.55 -14.33
N LYS A 51 31.63 -0.72 -13.04
CA LYS A 51 32.46 -1.50 -12.11
C LYS A 51 32.48 -2.98 -12.49
N LEU A 52 31.33 -3.53 -12.90
CA LEU A 52 31.21 -4.92 -13.33
C LEU A 52 31.92 -5.18 -14.66
N LEU A 53 31.79 -4.25 -15.62
CA LEU A 53 32.55 -4.32 -16.87
C LEU A 53 34.07 -4.25 -16.66
N ASP A 54 34.52 -3.44 -15.71
CA ASP A 54 35.95 -3.35 -15.36
C ASP A 54 36.47 -4.67 -14.75
N LEU A 55 35.67 -5.32 -13.90
CA LEU A 55 36.00 -6.64 -13.33
C LEU A 55 36.09 -7.73 -14.40
N ILE A 56 35.14 -7.76 -15.35
CA ILE A 56 35.15 -8.71 -16.47
C ILE A 56 36.39 -8.47 -17.36
N ARG A 57 36.67 -7.20 -17.71
CA ARG A 57 37.82 -6.84 -18.55
C ARG A 57 39.16 -7.18 -17.91
N ARG A 58 39.29 -7.09 -16.59
CA ARG A 58 40.51 -7.42 -15.86
C ARG A 58 40.63 -8.90 -15.47
N ARG A 59 39.65 -9.74 -15.86
CA ARG A 59 39.58 -11.16 -15.48
C ARG A 59 39.75 -11.36 -13.97
N ALA A 60 39.02 -10.56 -13.20
CA ALA A 60 39.03 -10.63 -11.75
C ALA A 60 38.73 -12.05 -11.25
N SER A 61 39.12 -12.35 -10.01
CA SER A 61 38.86 -13.67 -9.45
C SER A 61 37.35 -13.97 -9.38
N PRO A 62 36.93 -15.25 -9.37
CA PRO A 62 35.52 -15.61 -9.30
C PRO A 62 34.88 -15.08 -8.02
N GLN A 63 35.65 -15.00 -6.93
CA GLN A 63 35.21 -14.49 -5.63
C GLN A 63 34.96 -12.98 -5.66
N GLU A 64 35.81 -12.19 -6.33
CA GLU A 64 35.61 -10.74 -6.51
C GLU A 64 34.41 -10.45 -7.44
N SER A 65 34.27 -11.27 -8.49
CA SER A 65 33.15 -11.18 -9.44
C SER A 65 31.82 -11.55 -8.76
N GLN A 66 31.82 -12.59 -7.93
CA GLN A 66 30.66 -13.04 -7.16
C GLN A 66 30.32 -12.06 -6.01
N ALA A 67 31.32 -11.41 -5.40
CA ALA A 67 31.09 -10.36 -4.41
C ALA A 67 30.51 -9.07 -5.02
N CYS A 68 30.84 -8.78 -6.29
CA CYS A 68 30.27 -7.66 -7.04
C CYS A 68 28.93 -8.02 -7.71
N TYR A 69 28.62 -9.32 -7.85
CA TYR A 69 27.32 -9.84 -8.23
C TYR A 69 26.32 -9.54 -7.12
N SER A 70 25.82 -8.31 -7.13
CA SER A 70 24.81 -7.86 -6.18
C SER A 70 23.55 -8.73 -6.30
N SER A 71 22.81 -8.84 -5.20
CA SER A 71 21.46 -9.44 -5.17
C SER A 71 20.53 -8.91 -6.27
N ILE A 72 20.86 -7.74 -6.82
CA ILE A 72 20.13 -6.97 -7.82
C ILE A 72 20.25 -7.58 -9.22
N PHE A 73 21.43 -8.07 -9.62
CA PHE A 73 21.58 -8.77 -10.92
C PHE A 73 20.89 -10.13 -10.90
N LYS A 74 20.95 -10.82 -9.77
CA LYS A 74 20.18 -12.04 -9.54
C LYS A 74 18.68 -11.77 -9.59
N GLU A 75 18.23 -10.70 -8.96
CA GLU A 75 16.83 -10.26 -9.00
C GLU A 75 16.40 -9.88 -10.43
N LEU A 76 17.25 -9.21 -11.20
CA LEU A 76 16.99 -8.87 -12.60
C LEU A 76 16.91 -10.12 -13.50
N ALA A 77 17.87 -11.04 -13.40
CA ALA A 77 17.85 -12.29 -14.15
C ALA A 77 16.59 -13.11 -13.83
N GLN A 78 16.19 -13.18 -12.55
CA GLN A 78 14.97 -13.86 -12.12
C GLN A 78 13.69 -13.21 -12.66
N ILE A 79 13.64 -11.87 -12.74
CA ILE A 79 12.47 -11.18 -13.32
C ILE A 79 12.35 -11.45 -14.82
N ILE A 80 13.48 -11.52 -15.54
CA ILE A 80 13.50 -11.72 -17.00
C ILE A 80 13.20 -13.17 -17.39
N VAL A 81 13.71 -14.14 -16.64
CA VAL A 81 13.58 -15.58 -16.95
C VAL A 81 12.15 -16.12 -16.80
N GLY A 82 11.30 -15.47 -15.99
CA GLY A 82 9.98 -15.98 -15.62
C GLY A 82 8.80 -15.50 -16.48
N ARG A 83 9.00 -14.90 -17.67
CA ARG A 83 7.92 -14.24 -18.43
C ARG A 83 7.98 -14.42 -19.94
N ASP A 84 6.83 -14.70 -20.55
CA ASP A 84 6.60 -14.77 -22.01
C ASP A 84 6.19 -13.41 -22.63
N ASP A 85 5.89 -12.41 -21.80
CA ASP A 85 5.31 -11.12 -22.18
C ASP A 85 6.26 -9.93 -22.01
N ILE A 86 7.51 -10.18 -21.59
CA ILE A 86 8.62 -9.26 -21.82
C ILE A 86 9.13 -9.60 -23.23
N PRO A 87 9.21 -8.64 -24.18
CA PRO A 87 9.80 -8.89 -25.48
C PRO A 87 11.31 -9.10 -25.32
N VAL A 88 11.70 -10.31 -24.93
CA VAL A 88 13.07 -10.78 -25.02
C VAL A 88 13.41 -10.81 -26.52
N PRO A 89 14.61 -10.37 -26.94
CA PRO A 89 14.98 -10.43 -28.35
C PRO A 89 14.72 -11.85 -28.87
N PRO A 90 14.16 -12.01 -30.09
CA PRO A 90 13.63 -13.28 -30.58
C PRO A 90 14.66 -14.43 -30.70
N SER A 91 15.93 -14.18 -30.36
CA SER A 91 16.91 -15.25 -30.20
C SER A 91 16.70 -15.98 -28.88
N ALA A 92 16.31 -17.25 -28.96
CA ALA A 92 16.25 -18.22 -27.85
C ALA A 92 17.55 -18.31 -27.00
N SER A 93 18.64 -17.63 -27.40
CA SER A 93 19.90 -17.57 -26.67
C SER A 93 19.78 -16.83 -25.33
N HIS A 94 19.03 -15.72 -25.23
CA HIS A 94 19.10 -14.87 -24.04
C HIS A 94 18.44 -15.50 -22.80
N LEU A 95 17.38 -16.28 -22.99
CA LEU A 95 16.67 -16.95 -21.89
C LEU A 95 17.56 -17.99 -21.20
N TRP A 96 18.21 -18.85 -21.99
CA TRP A 96 19.17 -19.85 -21.49
C TRP A 96 20.37 -19.20 -20.81
N THR A 97 20.86 -18.11 -21.40
CA THR A 97 21.96 -17.33 -20.87
C THR A 97 21.62 -16.67 -19.52
N PHE A 98 20.40 -16.17 -19.32
CA PHE A 98 20.00 -15.58 -18.03
C PHE A 98 19.62 -16.63 -16.98
N LEU A 99 19.12 -17.78 -17.40
CA LEU A 99 18.93 -18.96 -16.55
C LEU A 99 20.27 -19.45 -15.97
N ASN A 100 21.32 -19.47 -16.79
CA ASN A 100 22.66 -19.84 -16.37
C ASN A 100 23.19 -18.94 -15.24
N LEU A 101 22.90 -17.63 -15.27
CA LEU A 101 23.27 -16.70 -14.17
C LEU A 101 22.57 -16.99 -12.84
N CYS A 102 21.55 -17.84 -12.84
CA CYS A 102 20.87 -18.32 -11.65
C CYS A 102 21.44 -19.66 -11.13
N ASN A 103 22.27 -20.34 -11.92
CA ASN A 103 22.94 -21.58 -11.53
C ASN A 103 24.20 -21.28 -10.70
N PRO A 104 24.28 -21.72 -9.43
CA PRO A 104 25.46 -21.49 -8.59
C PRO A 104 26.71 -22.28 -9.03
N ASN A 105 26.55 -23.29 -9.89
CA ASN A 105 27.62 -24.18 -10.33
C ASN A 105 28.05 -23.90 -11.78
N LEU A 106 27.80 -22.70 -12.28
CA LEU A 106 28.11 -22.33 -13.66
C LEU A 106 29.63 -22.19 -13.87
N GLU A 107 30.15 -22.77 -14.95
CA GLU A 107 31.56 -22.62 -15.33
C GLU A 107 31.90 -21.16 -15.64
N ARG A 108 33.14 -20.74 -15.36
CA ARG A 108 33.55 -19.32 -15.46
C ARG A 108 33.27 -18.73 -16.85
N GLU A 109 33.59 -19.48 -17.88
CA GLU A 109 33.48 -19.04 -19.28
C GLU A 109 32.00 -18.86 -19.69
N GLU A 110 31.13 -19.73 -19.20
CA GLU A 110 29.68 -19.63 -19.39
C GLU A 110 29.09 -18.46 -18.60
N TRP A 111 29.65 -18.17 -17.41
CA TRP A 111 29.25 -17.02 -16.59
C TRP A 111 29.62 -15.69 -17.25
N GLU A 112 30.85 -15.55 -17.74
CA GLU A 112 31.31 -14.34 -18.43
C GLU A 112 30.48 -14.07 -19.68
N PHE A 113 30.27 -15.09 -20.52
CA PHE A 113 29.39 -15.00 -21.68
C PHE A 113 27.99 -14.56 -21.30
N SER A 114 27.46 -15.10 -20.20
CA SER A 114 26.11 -14.79 -19.76
C SER A 114 25.94 -13.39 -19.21
N MET A 115 26.95 -12.90 -18.51
CA MET A 115 27.00 -11.53 -18.04
C MET A 115 27.13 -10.53 -19.19
N GLU A 116 27.96 -10.83 -20.19
CA GLU A 116 28.09 -9.98 -21.38
C GLU A 116 26.78 -9.88 -22.16
N ALA A 117 26.05 -10.99 -22.30
CA ALA A 117 24.74 -11.00 -22.94
C ALA A 117 23.71 -10.15 -22.17
N LEU A 118 23.70 -10.24 -20.83
CA LEU A 118 22.80 -9.43 -19.99
C LEU A 118 23.13 -7.95 -20.11
N ILE A 119 24.43 -7.63 -20.09
CA ILE A 119 24.95 -6.29 -20.29
C ILE A 119 24.56 -5.73 -21.67
N LYS A 120 24.69 -6.53 -22.73
CA LYS A 120 24.34 -6.15 -24.10
C LYS A 120 22.84 -5.94 -24.26
N TYR A 121 22.03 -6.79 -23.64
CA TYR A 121 20.58 -6.62 -23.60
C TYR A 121 20.19 -5.30 -22.93
N ILE A 122 20.78 -5.00 -21.76
CA ILE A 122 20.56 -3.74 -21.03
C ILE A 122 20.91 -2.52 -21.89
N LYS A 123 22.05 -2.57 -22.59
CA LYS A 123 22.45 -1.51 -23.52
C LYS A 123 21.49 -1.35 -24.69
N THR A 124 21.06 -2.46 -25.29
CA THR A 124 20.15 -2.46 -26.44
C THR A 124 18.79 -1.87 -26.07
N GLU A 125 18.25 -2.21 -24.89
CA GLU A 125 17.01 -1.60 -24.38
C GLU A 125 17.18 -0.09 -24.09
N ASP A 126 18.37 0.35 -23.70
CA ASP A 126 18.68 1.78 -23.52
C ASP A 126 18.80 2.52 -24.87
N GLU A 127 19.44 1.89 -25.86
CA GLU A 127 19.65 2.42 -27.21
C GLU A 127 18.40 2.39 -28.09
N LYS A 128 17.42 1.52 -27.82
CA LYS A 128 16.06 1.59 -28.42
C LYS A 128 15.33 2.89 -28.10
N LYS A 129 15.91 3.75 -27.27
CA LYS A 129 15.41 5.09 -26.97
C LYS A 129 16.09 6.15 -27.86
N PRO A 130 15.63 6.30 -29.12
CA PRO A 130 15.31 7.65 -29.58
C PRO A 130 14.02 7.69 -30.42
N THR A 131 13.27 8.80 -30.31
CA THR A 131 12.02 9.13 -31.04
C THR A 131 10.68 8.72 -30.41
N LEU A 132 10.59 8.72 -29.08
CA LEU A 132 9.46 9.42 -28.47
C LEU A 132 10.04 10.74 -27.96
N GLN A 133 9.79 11.81 -28.72
CA GLN A 133 9.82 13.15 -28.15
C GLN A 133 8.77 13.16 -27.04
N THR A 134 9.18 12.75 -25.85
CA THR A 134 8.52 13.19 -24.63
C THR A 134 8.68 14.70 -24.63
N PRO A 135 7.60 15.49 -24.67
CA PRO A 135 7.70 16.93 -24.50
C PRO A 135 8.53 17.15 -23.23
N ALA A 136 9.60 17.95 -23.37
CA ALA A 136 10.54 18.34 -22.32
C ALA A 136 10.10 17.90 -20.94
N SER A 137 10.76 16.87 -20.37
CA SER A 137 10.73 16.47 -18.96
C SER A 137 9.79 17.32 -18.09
N LYS A 138 8.47 17.16 -18.26
CA LYS A 138 7.56 17.50 -17.20
C LYS A 138 7.83 16.38 -16.23
N SER A 139 8.52 16.71 -15.14
CA SER A 139 8.36 15.96 -13.90
C SER A 139 6.87 15.64 -13.75
N GLU A 140 6.44 14.43 -14.07
CA GLU A 140 5.05 14.05 -13.82
C GLU A 140 4.85 13.97 -12.31
N PRO A 141 3.75 14.57 -11.85
CA PRO A 141 3.95 15.80 -11.10
C PRO A 141 3.88 15.49 -9.61
N ALA A 142 4.59 16.31 -8.84
CA ALA A 142 4.14 16.57 -7.48
C ALA A 142 2.61 16.75 -7.48
N ILE A 143 1.92 16.22 -6.47
CA ILE A 143 0.47 16.36 -6.24
C ILE A 143 -0.01 17.69 -6.84
N LYS A 144 -0.89 17.61 -7.85
CA LYS A 144 -1.38 18.78 -8.59
C LYS A 144 -1.86 19.82 -7.58
N GLU A 145 -1.44 21.07 -7.74
CA GLU A 145 -1.80 22.12 -6.79
C GLU A 145 -3.32 22.33 -6.70
N SER A 146 -4.04 22.02 -7.79
CA SER A 146 -5.51 21.97 -7.81
C SER A 146 -6.09 20.95 -6.82
N VAL A 147 -5.44 19.80 -6.62
CA VAL A 147 -5.88 18.77 -5.65
C VAL A 147 -5.64 19.24 -4.22
N LYS A 148 -4.49 19.87 -3.95
CA LYS A 148 -4.21 20.47 -2.63
C LYS A 148 -5.18 21.61 -2.31
N THR A 149 -5.48 22.43 -3.32
CA THR A 149 -6.44 23.53 -3.22
C THR A 149 -7.85 22.99 -2.96
N ALA A 150 -8.30 22.00 -3.75
CA ALA A 150 -9.59 21.35 -3.56
C ALA A 150 -9.74 20.69 -2.17
N TRP A 151 -8.64 20.25 -1.56
CA TRP A 151 -8.66 19.75 -0.18
C TRP A 151 -8.87 20.85 0.85
N LYS A 152 -8.44 22.08 0.56
CA LYS A 152 -8.63 23.23 1.46
C LYS A 152 -9.96 23.92 1.25
N THR A 153 -10.61 23.75 0.10
CA THR A 153 -11.94 24.32 -0.16
C THR A 153 -13.02 23.63 0.67
N ALA A 154 -14.10 24.36 0.94
CA ALA A 154 -15.26 23.84 1.65
C ALA A 154 -15.81 22.58 0.97
N TYR A 155 -16.20 21.59 1.78
CA TYR A 155 -16.86 20.38 1.30
C TYR A 155 -18.25 20.73 0.75
N VAL A 156 -18.60 20.21 -0.42
CA VAL A 156 -19.89 20.46 -1.07
C VAL A 156 -20.72 19.17 -1.10
N GLY A 157 -22.01 19.29 -0.76
CA GLY A 157 -22.97 18.18 -0.74
C GLY A 157 -23.12 17.51 0.63
N ASN A 158 -23.96 16.48 0.68
CA ASN A 158 -24.40 15.80 1.91
C ASN A 158 -24.01 14.32 1.99
N ALA A 159 -23.12 13.84 1.12
CA ALA A 159 -22.73 12.41 1.09
C ALA A 159 -22.06 11.95 2.40
N HIS A 160 -21.46 12.85 3.17
CA HIS A 160 -20.89 12.55 4.49
C HIS A 160 -21.97 12.16 5.49
N GLU A 161 -23.16 12.77 5.43
CA GLU A 161 -24.30 12.37 6.27
C GLU A 161 -24.81 10.98 5.92
N LEU A 162 -24.85 10.65 4.62
CA LEU A 162 -25.22 9.31 4.16
C LEU A 162 -24.21 8.25 4.63
N LEU A 163 -22.90 8.55 4.52
CA LEU A 163 -21.86 7.67 5.01
C LEU A 163 -21.93 7.49 6.53
N LYS A 164 -22.18 8.57 7.28
CA LYS A 164 -22.40 8.53 8.73
C LYS A 164 -23.60 7.65 9.10
N GLY A 165 -24.73 7.81 8.40
CA GLY A 165 -25.91 6.95 8.57
C GLY A 165 -25.60 5.47 8.31
N ALA A 166 -24.85 5.18 7.25
CA ALA A 166 -24.40 3.81 6.94
C ALA A 166 -23.47 3.26 8.03
N MET A 167 -22.52 4.06 8.54
CA MET A 167 -21.65 3.67 9.65
C MET A 167 -22.44 3.32 10.91
N ASN A 168 -23.44 4.13 11.26
CA ASN A 168 -24.31 3.84 12.39
C ASN A 168 -25.08 2.53 12.21
N ALA A 169 -25.66 2.30 11.03
CA ALA A 169 -26.36 1.05 10.73
C ALA A 169 -25.42 -0.16 10.78
N MET A 170 -24.21 -0.04 10.26
CA MET A 170 -23.19 -1.09 10.34
C MET A 170 -22.77 -1.37 11.78
N TYR A 171 -22.57 -0.34 12.59
CA TYR A 171 -22.21 -0.48 14.00
C TYR A 171 -23.29 -1.25 14.79
N GLN A 172 -24.57 -0.93 14.60
CA GLN A 172 -25.67 -1.64 15.26
C GLN A 172 -25.70 -3.13 14.91
N ASN A 173 -25.34 -3.50 13.69
CA ASN A 173 -25.29 -4.89 13.23
C ASN A 173 -23.95 -5.60 13.55
N SER A 174 -22.95 -4.87 14.03
CA SER A 174 -21.59 -5.41 14.20
C SER A 174 -21.43 -6.36 15.40
N PHE A 175 -22.32 -6.25 16.40
CA PHE A 175 -22.31 -7.13 17.57
C PHE A 175 -22.59 -8.60 17.24
N GLU A 176 -23.36 -8.86 16.18
CA GLU A 176 -23.68 -10.22 15.73
C GLU A 176 -22.73 -10.70 14.62
N LYS A 177 -22.13 -9.75 13.88
CA LYS A 177 -21.33 -10.01 12.68
C LYS A 177 -20.05 -9.18 12.72
N PRO A 178 -18.92 -9.76 13.18
CA PRO A 178 -17.65 -9.04 13.36
C PRO A 178 -17.11 -8.33 12.11
N TYR A 179 -17.54 -8.76 10.92
CA TYR A 179 -17.14 -8.15 9.63
C TYR A 179 -18.16 -7.16 9.06
N ALA A 180 -19.30 -6.94 9.74
CA ALA A 180 -20.34 -6.02 9.27
C ALA A 180 -19.98 -4.54 9.43
N ASN A 181 -18.86 -4.23 10.11
CA ASN A 181 -18.33 -2.87 10.28
C ASN A 181 -17.29 -2.48 9.21
N PHE A 182 -17.06 -3.31 8.19
CA PHE A 182 -16.18 -2.99 7.06
C PHE A 182 -17.02 -2.60 5.84
N CYS A 183 -16.66 -1.47 5.21
CA CYS A 183 -17.25 -1.05 3.93
C CYS A 183 -16.18 -0.61 2.94
N ALA A 184 -16.45 -0.85 1.66
CA ALA A 184 -15.63 -0.36 0.56
C ALA A 184 -16.35 0.78 -0.16
N ILE A 185 -15.68 1.92 -0.34
CA ILE A 185 -16.18 3.04 -1.12
C ILE A 185 -15.60 2.95 -2.54
N ILE A 186 -16.37 2.39 -3.47
CA ILE A 186 -15.94 2.14 -4.85
C ILE A 186 -16.40 3.31 -5.74
N GLN A 187 -15.45 4.13 -6.19
CA GLN A 187 -15.67 5.21 -7.17
C GLN A 187 -14.39 5.48 -7.97
N GLY A 188 -14.51 6.16 -9.11
CA GLY A 188 -13.39 6.59 -9.94
C GLY A 188 -12.34 7.44 -9.19
N SER A 189 -11.12 7.51 -9.70
CA SER A 189 -10.06 8.34 -9.09
C SER A 189 -10.45 9.82 -9.08
N GLY A 190 -10.09 10.55 -8.04
CA GLY A 190 -10.35 12.00 -7.94
C GLY A 190 -11.78 12.42 -7.56
N THR A 191 -12.72 11.49 -7.33
CA THR A 191 -14.13 11.82 -6.98
C THR A 191 -14.35 12.29 -5.54
N GLY A 192 -13.29 12.54 -4.78
CA GLY A 192 -13.40 13.04 -3.41
C GLY A 192 -13.62 11.98 -2.33
N LYS A 193 -13.37 10.68 -2.58
CA LYS A 193 -13.51 9.61 -1.56
C LYS A 193 -12.78 9.91 -0.24
N SER A 194 -11.50 10.24 -0.31
CA SER A 194 -10.71 10.58 0.88
C SER A 194 -11.24 11.85 1.56
N ARG A 195 -11.77 12.80 0.77
CA ARG A 195 -12.35 14.04 1.28
C ARG A 195 -13.72 13.81 1.94
N LEU A 196 -14.49 12.83 1.46
CA LEU A 196 -15.72 12.35 2.09
C LEU A 196 -15.44 11.77 3.48
N VAL A 197 -14.45 10.86 3.58
CA VAL A 197 -14.06 10.28 4.88
C VAL A 197 -13.51 11.35 5.83
N ASP A 198 -12.66 12.24 5.30
CA ASP A 198 -12.17 13.40 6.06
C ASP A 198 -13.31 14.28 6.58
N LYS A 199 -14.35 14.53 5.77
CA LYS A 199 -15.52 15.31 6.20
C LYS A 199 -16.33 14.61 7.28
N VAL A 200 -16.51 13.29 7.21
CA VAL A 200 -17.20 12.52 8.27
C VAL A 200 -16.49 12.67 9.61
N ALA A 201 -15.17 12.77 9.61
CA ALA A 201 -14.38 12.96 10.83
C ALA A 201 -14.66 14.29 11.57
N ASP A 202 -15.35 15.25 10.95
CA ASP A 202 -15.82 16.46 11.67
C ASP A 202 -16.87 16.14 12.73
N SER A 203 -17.62 15.04 12.58
CA SER A 203 -18.72 14.67 13.49
C SER A 203 -18.63 13.25 14.05
N VAL A 204 -17.58 12.51 13.68
CA VAL A 204 -17.31 11.16 14.16
C VAL A 204 -15.88 11.12 14.64
N PHE A 205 -15.67 10.76 15.92
CA PHE A 205 -14.33 10.58 16.47
C PHE A 205 -13.63 9.44 15.72
N MET A 206 -12.64 9.78 14.91
CA MET A 206 -12.05 8.86 13.93
C MET A 206 -10.53 8.83 14.04
N ILE A 207 -9.93 7.65 13.90
CA ILE A 207 -8.47 7.48 13.80
C ILE A 207 -8.12 7.21 12.32
N PRO A 208 -7.76 8.25 11.55
CA PRO A 208 -7.61 8.12 10.11
C PRO A 208 -6.28 7.46 9.74
N MET A 209 -6.26 6.33 9.03
CA MET A 209 -5.03 5.73 8.48
C MET A 209 -5.01 5.79 6.95
N VAL A 210 -3.95 6.38 6.37
CA VAL A 210 -3.74 6.49 4.93
C VAL A 210 -2.57 5.61 4.51
N LEU A 211 -2.88 4.41 4.02
CA LEU A 211 -1.88 3.37 3.71
C LEU A 211 -1.42 3.43 2.23
N ARG A 212 -1.01 4.60 1.74
CA ARG A 212 -0.51 4.75 0.37
C ARG A 212 0.94 4.22 0.23
N PRO A 213 1.28 3.54 -0.88
CA PRO A 213 2.67 3.20 -1.20
C PRO A 213 3.53 4.44 -1.44
N THR A 214 4.84 4.36 -1.15
CA THR A 214 5.81 5.44 -1.44
C THR A 214 5.96 5.79 -2.91
N GLY A 215 5.62 4.85 -3.80
CA GLY A 215 5.60 5.08 -5.24
C GLY A 215 4.40 5.93 -5.69
N ASP A 216 3.31 5.99 -4.92
CA ASP A 216 2.13 6.78 -5.28
C ASP A 216 2.38 8.26 -5.02
N ARG A 217 2.71 8.99 -6.08
CA ARG A 217 2.90 10.45 -6.07
C ARG A 217 1.66 11.22 -6.53
N SER A 218 0.65 10.50 -6.99
CA SER A 218 -0.57 11.05 -7.58
C SER A 218 -1.71 11.18 -6.57
N GLY A 219 -1.70 10.32 -5.55
CA GLY A 219 -2.70 10.25 -4.51
C GLY A 219 -2.66 11.40 -3.51
N PHE A 220 -3.85 11.84 -3.09
CA PHE A 220 -4.02 12.79 -2.00
C PHE A 220 -5.11 12.31 -1.02
N PRO A 221 -4.96 12.49 0.31
CA PRO A 221 -3.75 12.98 0.99
C PRO A 221 -2.59 11.99 0.86
N GLN A 222 -1.37 12.41 1.23
CA GLN A 222 -0.20 11.54 1.22
C GLN A 222 -0.34 10.38 2.21
N GLY A 223 0.47 9.33 2.04
CA GLY A 223 0.51 8.21 2.99
C GLY A 223 1.01 8.62 4.37
N ASP A 224 0.47 7.98 5.41
CA ASP A 224 0.95 8.16 6.76
C ASP A 224 2.37 7.63 6.92
N MET A 225 3.14 8.32 7.77
CA MET A 225 4.52 7.98 8.08
C MET A 225 4.66 7.69 9.58
N ALA A 226 5.64 6.85 9.91
CA ALA A 226 6.05 6.53 11.26
C ALA A 226 7.57 6.30 11.26
N ASN A 227 8.30 6.98 12.15
CA ASN A 227 9.77 6.91 12.23
C ASN A 227 10.47 7.12 10.86
N GLY A 228 10.02 8.12 10.09
CA GLY A 228 10.59 8.44 8.77
C GLY A 228 10.31 7.39 7.67
N GLN A 229 9.46 6.39 7.92
CA GLN A 229 9.07 5.35 6.97
C GLN A 229 7.56 5.34 6.74
N PRO A 230 7.06 4.84 5.59
CA PRO A 230 5.62 4.71 5.35
C PRO A 230 4.99 3.74 6.33
N LEU A 231 3.87 4.13 6.93
CA LEU A 231 3.11 3.29 7.84
C LEU A 231 2.69 1.97 7.18
N LEU A 232 2.40 1.98 5.87
CA LEU A 232 2.13 0.79 5.07
C LEU A 232 3.20 -0.31 5.26
N ARG A 233 4.48 0.08 5.41
CA ARG A 233 5.58 -0.88 5.60
C ARG A 233 5.40 -1.71 6.87
N PHE A 234 4.85 -1.14 7.95
CA PHE A 234 4.58 -1.90 9.17
C PHE A 234 3.65 -3.08 8.88
N PHE A 235 2.56 -2.84 8.15
CA PHE A 235 1.57 -3.88 7.79
C PHE A 235 2.07 -4.84 6.71
N CYS A 236 2.95 -4.40 5.81
CA CYS A 236 3.47 -5.20 4.70
C CYS A 236 4.82 -5.88 4.99
N THR A 237 5.42 -5.67 6.16
CA THR A 237 6.70 -6.30 6.49
C THR A 237 6.50 -7.81 6.47
N LYS A 238 7.09 -8.46 5.45
CA LYS A 238 7.11 -9.91 5.36
C LYS A 238 7.89 -10.44 6.54
N THR A 239 7.17 -11.10 7.41
CA THR A 239 7.73 -11.95 8.42
C THR A 239 8.57 -13.05 7.76
N THR A 240 9.70 -13.42 8.36
CA THR A 240 10.47 -14.59 7.90
C THR A 240 9.57 -15.84 7.99
N LYS A 241 9.95 -16.95 7.34
CA LYS A 241 9.21 -18.23 7.42
C LYS A 241 8.92 -18.70 8.87
N GLU A 242 9.58 -18.10 9.85
CA GLU A 242 9.54 -18.43 11.27
C GLU A 242 8.55 -17.60 12.10
N THR A 243 7.97 -16.51 11.58
CA THR A 243 7.03 -15.72 12.38
C THR A 243 5.63 -16.31 12.27
N SER A 244 5.18 -16.97 13.34
CA SER A 244 3.82 -17.50 13.47
C SER A 244 2.76 -16.40 13.29
N GLU A 245 1.56 -16.78 12.82
CA GLU A 245 0.39 -15.89 12.72
C GLU A 245 0.13 -15.14 14.05
N LEU A 246 0.35 -15.83 15.17
CA LEU A 246 0.23 -15.31 16.52
C LEU A 246 1.11 -14.07 16.77
N HIS A 247 2.34 -14.06 16.27
CA HIS A 247 3.22 -12.88 16.40
C HIS A 247 2.69 -11.68 15.62
N VAL A 248 2.12 -11.91 14.42
CA VAL A 248 1.50 -10.83 13.63
C VAL A 248 0.28 -10.27 14.35
N GLN A 249 -0.57 -11.14 14.90
CA GLN A 249 -1.75 -10.75 15.68
C GLN A 249 -1.35 -9.93 16.93
N ARG A 250 -0.36 -10.39 17.70
CA ARG A 250 0.17 -9.67 18.88
C ARG A 250 0.74 -8.31 18.52
N ARG A 251 1.48 -8.22 17.41
CA ARG A 251 2.04 -6.95 16.91
C ARG A 251 0.94 -5.96 16.53
N TYR A 252 -0.12 -6.42 15.87
CA TYR A 252 -1.27 -5.57 15.54
C TYR A 252 -2.09 -5.18 16.77
N LEU A 253 -2.23 -6.09 17.74
CA LEU A 253 -2.86 -5.78 19.02
C LEU A 253 -2.07 -4.69 19.76
N LEU A 254 -0.75 -4.80 19.87
CA LEU A 254 0.09 -3.78 20.50
C LEU A 254 -0.03 -2.43 19.79
N PHE A 255 -0.02 -2.43 18.46
CA PHE A 255 -0.24 -1.23 17.65
C PHE A 255 -1.57 -0.55 18.02
N LEU A 256 -2.67 -1.31 18.02
CA LEU A 256 -4.00 -0.78 18.37
C LEU A 256 -4.06 -0.28 19.82
N LEU A 257 -3.48 -1.02 20.78
CA LEU A 257 -3.44 -0.62 22.18
C LEU A 257 -2.70 0.70 22.39
N LYS A 258 -1.55 0.89 21.71
CA LYS A 258 -0.80 2.15 21.80
C LYS A 258 -1.54 3.33 21.15
N ILE A 259 -2.27 3.08 20.06
CA ILE A 259 -3.17 4.07 19.46
C ILE A 259 -4.27 4.47 20.46
N ILE A 260 -4.92 3.50 21.10
CA ILE A 260 -5.97 3.76 22.10
C ILE A 260 -5.41 4.51 23.31
N ALA A 261 -4.25 4.13 23.82
CA ALA A 261 -3.60 4.82 24.93
C ALA A 261 -3.25 6.29 24.58
N PHE A 262 -2.82 6.54 23.34
CA PHE A 262 -2.57 7.90 22.84
C PHE A 262 -3.86 8.72 22.81
N VAL A 263 -4.95 8.14 22.28
CA VAL A 263 -6.29 8.74 22.27
C VAL A 263 -6.79 9.01 23.68
N ASP A 264 -6.67 8.05 24.59
CA ASP A 264 -7.13 8.15 25.97
C ASP A 264 -6.46 9.31 26.71
N ASN A 265 -5.14 9.44 26.54
CA ASN A 265 -4.40 10.58 27.10
C ASN A 265 -4.90 11.93 26.54
N TRP A 266 -5.16 12.00 25.23
CA TRP A 266 -5.69 13.22 24.62
C TRP A 266 -7.10 13.55 25.15
N ILE A 267 -8.00 12.57 25.23
CA ILE A 267 -9.36 12.75 25.77
C ILE A 267 -9.30 13.23 27.23
N ASN A 268 -8.40 12.68 28.03
CA ASN A 268 -8.23 13.11 29.42
C ASN A 268 -7.76 14.56 29.54
N LEU A 269 -6.86 15.01 28.66
CA LEU A 269 -6.45 16.42 28.59
C LEU A 269 -7.59 17.32 28.10
N TRP A 270 -8.34 16.85 27.09
CA TRP A 270 -9.52 17.53 26.56
C TRP A 270 -10.55 17.79 27.65
N LYS A 271 -10.95 16.76 28.40
CA LYS A 271 -11.87 16.87 29.54
C LYS A 271 -11.44 17.93 30.56
N ARG A 272 -10.15 17.97 30.88
CA ARG A 272 -9.60 18.93 31.86
C ARG A 272 -9.61 20.38 31.36
N SER A 273 -9.70 20.60 30.05
CA SER A 273 -9.81 21.93 29.47
C SER A 273 -11.21 22.57 29.64
N GLY A 274 -12.21 21.78 30.05
CA GLY A 274 -13.59 22.26 30.23
C GLY A 274 -14.34 22.51 28.92
N LEU A 275 -13.80 22.06 27.78
CA LEU A 275 -14.46 22.16 26.48
C LEU A 275 -15.57 21.10 26.36
N GLY A 276 -16.73 21.50 25.83
CA GLY A 276 -17.89 20.64 25.64
C GLY A 276 -17.65 19.49 24.65
N ILE A 277 -18.54 18.50 24.68
CA ILE A 277 -18.40 17.27 23.89
C ILE A 277 -18.72 17.46 22.41
N GLU A 278 -19.55 18.46 22.09
CA GLU A 278 -20.06 18.70 20.73
C GLU A 278 -18.95 18.81 19.68
N ARG A 279 -17.78 19.32 20.08
CA ARG A 279 -16.65 19.53 19.18
C ARG A 279 -15.53 18.49 19.28
N VAL A 280 -15.64 17.49 20.17
CA VAL A 280 -14.53 16.54 20.42
C VAL A 280 -14.02 15.87 19.16
N ALA A 281 -14.92 15.53 18.22
CA ALA A 281 -14.55 14.86 16.97
C ALA A 281 -13.80 15.82 16.04
N ALA A 282 -14.33 17.03 15.85
CA ALA A 282 -13.72 18.07 15.04
C ALA A 282 -12.36 18.49 15.60
N ASP A 283 -12.27 18.66 16.91
CA ASP A 283 -11.05 19.13 17.58
C ASP A 283 -10.00 18.02 17.68
N TRP A 284 -10.40 16.75 17.78
CA TRP A 284 -9.52 15.60 17.61
C TRP A 284 -8.96 15.53 16.18
N LYS A 285 -9.82 15.71 15.17
CA LYS A 285 -9.40 15.77 13.77
C LYS A 285 -8.40 16.92 13.54
N GLU A 286 -8.68 18.09 14.10
CA GLU A 286 -7.79 19.25 14.01
C GLU A 286 -6.45 18.99 14.70
N TYR A 287 -6.49 18.44 15.91
CA TYR A 287 -5.31 18.04 16.68
C TYR A 287 -4.43 17.05 15.92
N LEU A 288 -5.02 16.00 15.36
CA LEU A 288 -4.27 15.05 14.55
C LEU A 288 -3.78 15.69 13.27
N GLY A 289 -4.60 16.46 12.57
CA GLY A 289 -4.26 17.06 11.29
C GLY A 289 -4.07 16.04 10.13
N PRO A 290 -3.64 16.54 8.95
CA PRO A 290 -3.40 15.70 7.79
C PRO A 290 -2.16 14.80 7.98
N PRO A 291 -1.96 13.78 7.12
CA PRO A 291 -0.71 13.01 7.12
C PRO A 291 0.53 13.92 7.14
N LEU A 292 1.55 13.51 7.91
CA LEU A 292 2.79 14.24 8.21
C LEU A 292 2.70 15.36 9.26
N SER A 293 1.53 15.67 9.80
CA SER A 293 1.44 16.53 10.98
C SER A 293 2.22 15.94 12.18
N PRO A 294 2.75 16.79 13.08
CA PRO A 294 3.55 16.34 14.21
C PRO A 294 2.83 15.33 15.11
N GLU A 295 1.57 15.58 15.43
CA GLU A 295 0.75 14.81 16.37
C GLU A 295 0.42 13.44 15.81
N ARG A 296 0.05 13.37 14.53
CA ARG A 296 -0.25 12.13 13.82
C ARG A 296 1.02 11.30 13.59
N LEU A 297 2.14 11.94 13.26
CA LEU A 297 3.44 11.28 13.16
C LEU A 297 3.88 10.71 14.52
N LYS A 298 3.68 11.47 15.60
CA LYS A 298 3.96 11.03 16.98
C LYS A 298 3.09 9.85 17.37
N MET A 299 1.79 9.89 17.07
CA MET A 299 0.85 8.80 17.34
C MET A 299 1.30 7.51 16.64
N TYR A 300 1.55 7.54 15.33
CA TYR A 300 1.96 6.34 14.60
C TYR A 300 3.37 5.87 14.93
N THR A 301 4.31 6.79 15.19
CA THR A 301 5.67 6.42 15.61
C THR A 301 5.64 5.69 16.95
N THR A 302 4.85 6.20 17.91
CA THR A 302 4.62 5.50 19.19
C THR A 302 3.98 4.14 18.96
N ALA A 303 2.98 4.05 18.07
CA ALA A 303 2.21 2.83 17.86
C ALA A 303 3.01 1.69 17.21
N ILE A 304 3.97 2.00 16.34
CA ILE A 304 4.82 0.97 15.72
C ILE A 304 6.02 0.55 16.57
N ASP A 305 6.28 1.27 17.66
CA ASP A 305 7.39 0.95 18.54
C ASP A 305 7.17 -0.43 19.21
N PRO A 306 8.18 -1.31 19.26
CA PRO A 306 8.00 -2.68 19.73
C PRO A 306 7.98 -2.79 21.27
N SER A 307 8.28 -1.73 22.02
CA SER A 307 8.25 -1.80 23.49
C SER A 307 6.84 -2.13 23.98
N PRO A 308 6.69 -2.93 25.04
CA PRO A 308 5.37 -3.22 25.58
C PRO A 308 4.69 -1.96 26.10
N LEU A 309 3.37 -1.91 25.98
CA LEU A 309 2.56 -0.94 26.70
C LEU A 309 2.48 -1.37 28.17
N ARG A 310 2.41 -0.40 29.09
CA ARG A 310 2.21 -0.70 30.52
C ARG A 310 0.99 -1.59 30.72
N GLY A 311 1.15 -2.66 31.48
CA GLY A 311 0.11 -3.67 31.69
C GLY A 311 -0.08 -4.60 30.49
N PHE A 312 0.90 -4.69 29.58
CA PHE A 312 1.05 -5.62 28.44
C PHE A 312 2.53 -6.03 28.24
N GLU A 313 3.29 -6.09 29.33
CA GLU A 313 4.72 -6.48 29.34
C GLU A 313 4.95 -7.90 28.79
N ASP A 314 3.94 -8.75 28.92
CA ASP A 314 3.88 -10.15 28.50
C ASP A 314 3.31 -10.34 27.08
N ILE A 315 3.05 -9.26 26.32
CA ILE A 315 2.40 -9.35 25.00
C ILE A 315 3.22 -10.16 23.98
N SER A 316 4.54 -10.28 24.18
CA SER A 316 5.43 -11.10 23.35
C SER A 316 5.66 -12.51 23.91
N ASP A 317 5.17 -12.85 25.10
CA ASP A 317 5.30 -14.19 25.66
C ASP A 317 4.27 -15.13 25.02
N GLU A 318 4.76 -16.09 24.21
CA GLU A 318 3.92 -17.06 23.50
C GLU A 318 3.11 -17.95 24.43
N ARG A 319 3.50 -18.08 25.71
CA ARG A 319 2.77 -18.86 26.72
C ARG A 319 1.50 -18.18 27.19
N VAL A 320 1.34 -16.88 26.95
CA VAL A 320 0.13 -16.13 27.31
C VAL A 320 -0.90 -16.30 26.20
N GLU A 321 -2.05 -16.90 26.51
CA GLU A 321 -3.11 -17.06 25.52
C GLU A 321 -3.57 -15.73 24.91
N PHE A 322 -3.76 -15.68 23.59
CA PHE A 322 -4.16 -14.45 22.90
C PHE A 322 -5.51 -13.93 23.40
N ASP A 323 -6.43 -14.82 23.77
CA ASP A 323 -7.73 -14.46 24.34
C ASP A 323 -7.61 -13.72 25.67
N HIS A 324 -6.58 -14.04 26.47
CA HIS A 324 -6.30 -13.30 27.71
C HIS A 324 -5.87 -11.86 27.42
N LEU A 325 -5.00 -11.67 26.42
CA LEU A 325 -4.57 -10.34 25.95
C LEU A 325 -5.75 -9.56 25.34
N ARG A 326 -6.60 -10.23 24.56
CA ARG A 326 -7.83 -9.65 23.99
C ARG A 326 -8.75 -9.13 25.09
N ASN A 327 -9.01 -9.91 26.12
CA ASN A 327 -9.88 -9.52 27.23
C ASN A 327 -9.34 -8.31 28.01
N ARG A 328 -8.03 -8.25 28.25
CA ARG A 328 -7.37 -7.07 28.83
C ARG A 328 -7.51 -5.84 27.92
N GLY A 329 -7.35 -6.01 26.61
CA GLY A 329 -7.53 -4.93 25.63
C GLY A 329 -8.97 -4.41 25.61
N SER A 330 -9.97 -5.30 25.67
CA SER A 330 -11.38 -4.93 25.77
C SER A 330 -11.69 -4.07 26.99
N LEU A 331 -11.02 -4.31 28.13
CA LEU A 331 -11.19 -3.49 29.33
C LEU A 331 -10.67 -2.06 29.15
N ILE A 332 -9.54 -1.88 28.47
CA ILE A 332 -9.03 -0.54 28.13
C ILE A 332 -10.02 0.16 27.19
N LEU A 333 -10.47 -0.52 26.15
CA LEU A 333 -11.46 0.03 25.22
C LEU A 333 -12.75 0.44 25.92
N ALA A 334 -13.24 -0.38 26.85
CA ALA A 334 -14.44 -0.06 27.63
C ALA A 334 -14.22 1.17 28.52
N THR A 335 -13.02 1.31 29.10
CA THR A 335 -12.66 2.46 29.94
C THR A 335 -12.60 3.74 29.10
N THR A 336 -11.94 3.72 27.94
CA THR A 336 -11.88 4.88 27.03
C THR A 336 -13.25 5.22 26.44
N SER A 337 -14.07 4.21 26.13
CA SER A 337 -15.45 4.41 25.66
C SER A 337 -16.33 5.02 26.74
N LYS A 338 -16.22 4.54 27.98
CA LYS A 338 -16.90 5.13 29.12
C LYS A 338 -16.42 6.56 29.36
N LEU A 339 -15.12 6.82 29.22
CA LEU A 339 -14.62 8.20 29.31
C LEU A 339 -15.29 9.08 28.26
N MET A 340 -15.43 8.64 27.00
CA MET A 340 -16.17 9.41 25.99
C MET A 340 -17.66 9.59 26.34
N ALA A 341 -18.31 8.56 26.88
CA ALA A 341 -19.70 8.62 27.31
C ALA A 341 -19.92 9.53 28.53
N ASP A 342 -18.98 9.55 29.48
CA ASP A 342 -19.03 10.42 30.66
C ASP A 342 -18.83 11.90 30.29
N VAL A 343 -18.22 12.22 29.13
CA VAL A 343 -18.29 13.60 28.61
C VAL A 343 -19.71 13.92 28.13
N ASN A 344 -20.47 12.93 27.63
CA ASN A 344 -21.84 13.15 27.16
C ASN A 344 -22.85 13.36 28.30
N SER A 345 -22.59 12.85 29.52
CA SER A 345 -23.55 12.88 30.63
C SER A 345 -23.36 14.04 31.62
N SER A 346 -22.27 14.80 31.53
CA SER A 346 -22.04 15.98 32.39
C SER A 346 -22.85 17.22 31.99
N GLU A 347 -23.67 17.15 30.94
CA GLU A 347 -24.57 18.24 30.50
C GLU A 347 -25.98 18.20 31.14
N ASP A 348 -26.36 17.12 31.84
CA ASP A 348 -27.69 17.00 32.48
C ASP A 348 -27.79 17.65 33.89
N ILE A 349 -26.72 18.32 34.34
CA ILE A 349 -26.71 19.05 35.62
C ILE A 349 -26.12 20.43 35.38
N HIS A 350 -26.84 21.31 34.67
CA HIS A 350 -26.82 22.75 34.94
C HIS A 350 -27.99 23.51 34.33
#